data_AF-W0Q7A7-F1
#
_entry.id   AF-W0Q7A7-F1
#
_cell.length_a   1.000
_cell.length_b   1.000
_cell.length_c   1.000
_cell.angle_alpha   90.00
_cell.angle_beta   90.00
_cell.angle_gamma   90.00
#
_symmetry.space_group_name_H-M   'P 1'
#
loop_
_entity.id
_entity.type
_entity.pdbx_description
1 polymer ?
#
loop_
_entity_poly.entity_id
_entity_poly.type
_entity_poly.pdbx_seq_one_letter_code
_entity_poly.pdbx_strand_id
1 'polypeptide(L)'
;MTVFMLGLSGCVHQQDTAQNSDEITPMPDSLLTPQMQQLPPQDRIVSKDIYQEQTTSNTEVVRDGRYTLISIAPEEGQKYLLEQVVSVKVSNPKNRFTANVQQGLRSTLTNTGLDLCYPPIGEQGNAVQTLFTRPLPKVHYQFGPMKLYEALQMIAGPAYELTLNDISRTICFKARESSFQNPHKPAVAVTTTTIKTEVIEE
;
A
#
# COMPACT_ATOMS: atom_id res chain seq x y z
N MET A 1 16.27 -36.49 39.57
CA MET A 1 17.65 -35.96 39.61
C MET A 1 17.55 -34.45 39.53
N THR A 2 17.48 -33.81 40.69
CA THR A 2 17.41 -32.35 40.89
C THR A 2 18.84 -31.79 40.90
N VAL A 3 19.08 -30.71 40.17
CA VAL A 3 20.31 -29.91 40.32
C VAL A 3 19.92 -28.45 40.49
N PHE A 4 20.22 -27.95 41.68
CA PHE A 4 20.17 -26.56 42.12
C PHE A 4 21.54 -25.93 41.80
N MET A 5 21.59 -24.73 41.24
CA MET A 5 22.80 -23.89 41.27
C MET A 5 22.41 -22.43 41.51
N LEU A 6 22.81 -21.95 42.69
CA LEU A 6 22.69 -20.58 43.19
C LEU A 6 23.87 -19.74 42.67
N GLY A 7 23.58 -18.54 42.16
CA GLY A 7 24.57 -17.50 41.87
C GLY A 7 24.38 -16.32 42.82
N LEU A 8 25.39 -16.02 43.63
CA LEU A 8 25.50 -14.87 44.53
C LEU A 8 26.36 -13.77 43.88
N SER A 9 25.90 -12.52 43.94
CA SER A 9 26.70 -11.28 43.85
C SER A 9 25.79 -10.18 44.41
N GLY A 10 26.14 -9.34 45.39
CA GLY A 10 27.43 -8.86 45.84
C GLY A 10 27.38 -7.33 45.76
N CYS A 11 26.72 -6.67 46.72
CA CYS A 11 26.65 -5.21 46.79
C CYS A 11 27.87 -4.66 47.55
N VAL A 12 28.52 -3.63 47.03
CA VAL A 12 29.49 -2.84 47.78
C VAL A 12 29.12 -1.35 47.71
N HIS A 13 29.11 -0.76 48.89
CA HIS A 13 28.72 0.60 49.24
C HIS A 13 29.99 1.48 49.22
N GLN A 14 29.95 2.61 48.52
CA GLN A 14 31.06 3.58 48.47
C GLN A 14 30.84 4.64 49.56
N GLN A 15 31.85 4.86 50.41
CA GLN A 15 31.85 5.89 51.45
C GLN A 15 33.00 6.85 51.17
N ASP A 16 32.68 8.13 51.02
CA ASP A 16 33.64 9.21 50.80
C ASP A 16 34.46 9.49 52.07
N THR A 17 35.77 9.56 51.92
CA THR A 17 36.63 10.35 52.83
C THR A 17 37.75 11.02 52.03
N ALA A 18 37.81 12.33 52.19
CA ALA A 18 38.75 13.26 51.60
C ALA A 18 40.22 12.97 51.96
N GLN A 19 41.13 13.20 51.01
CA GLN A 19 42.50 13.60 51.31
C GLN A 19 42.96 14.71 50.36
N ASN A 20 43.32 15.83 50.99
CA ASN A 20 43.98 17.01 50.49
C ASN A 20 45.47 16.70 50.19
N SER A 21 46.01 17.11 49.03
CA SER A 21 47.45 17.23 48.79
C SER A 21 47.72 18.11 47.55
N ASP A 22 48.12 19.34 47.85
CA ASP A 22 49.01 20.26 47.14
C ASP A 22 49.43 20.00 45.67
N GLU A 23 49.05 20.98 44.87
CA GLU A 23 49.67 21.59 43.69
C GLU A 23 51.14 21.21 43.37
N ILE A 24 51.33 20.53 42.23
CA ILE A 24 52.52 20.70 41.37
C ILE A 24 52.04 20.69 39.91
N THR A 25 52.05 21.85 39.28
CA THR A 25 51.71 22.07 37.87
C THR A 25 52.79 21.48 36.95
N PRO A 26 52.45 20.64 35.95
CA PRO A 26 53.22 20.53 34.72
C PRO A 26 52.53 21.31 33.59
N MET A 27 53.32 22.03 32.80
CA MET A 27 52.89 22.78 31.61
C MET A 27 52.02 21.93 30.66
N PRO A 28 50.99 22.48 30.01
CA PRO A 28 50.28 21.75 28.97
C PRO A 28 51.13 21.73 27.70
N ASP A 29 51.74 20.58 27.40
CA ASP A 29 52.10 20.24 26.02
C ASP A 29 50.80 20.16 25.22
N SER A 30 50.42 21.30 24.63
CA SER A 30 49.34 21.37 23.66
C SER A 30 49.79 20.70 22.37
N LEU A 31 49.75 19.37 22.36
CA LEU A 31 49.69 18.61 21.13
C LEU A 31 48.37 18.96 20.46
N LEU A 32 48.42 19.93 19.53
CA LEU A 32 47.38 20.18 18.55
C LEU A 32 47.23 18.92 17.70
N THR A 33 46.44 17.97 18.19
CA THR A 33 45.83 16.96 17.34
C THR A 33 44.80 17.71 16.50
N PRO A 34 44.91 17.73 15.17
CA PRO A 34 43.82 18.27 14.35
C PRO A 34 42.63 17.34 14.56
N GLN A 35 41.69 17.77 15.41
CA GLN A 35 40.39 17.13 15.51
C GLN A 35 39.70 17.35 14.16
N MET A 36 39.70 16.32 13.31
CA MET A 36 38.77 16.25 12.20
C MET A 36 37.36 16.14 12.79
N GLN A 37 36.77 17.28 13.15
CA GLN A 37 35.35 17.36 13.47
C GLN A 37 34.60 17.08 12.17
N GLN A 38 34.22 15.82 11.98
CA GLN A 38 33.30 15.44 10.91
C GLN A 38 31.98 16.19 11.18
N LEU A 39 31.66 17.16 10.31
CA LEU A 39 30.34 17.80 10.39
C LEU A 39 29.27 16.72 10.29
N PRO A 40 28.20 16.80 11.09
CA PRO A 40 27.08 15.89 10.94
C PRO A 40 26.54 16.00 9.50
N PRO A 41 26.06 14.88 8.92
CA PRO A 41 25.46 14.89 7.59
C PRO A 41 24.40 15.99 7.50
N GLN A 42 24.50 16.86 6.49
CA GLN A 42 23.54 17.92 6.23
C GLN A 42 22.49 17.38 5.27
N ASP A 43 21.33 16.99 5.79
CA ASP A 43 20.20 16.57 4.97
C ASP A 43 19.58 17.80 4.28
N ARG A 44 19.24 17.68 3.00
CA ARG A 44 18.56 18.72 2.22
C ARG A 44 17.30 18.16 1.58
N ILE A 45 16.20 18.91 1.68
CA ILE A 45 14.97 18.61 0.95
C ILE A 45 15.23 18.76 -0.55
N VAL A 46 14.86 17.75 -1.33
CA VAL A 46 14.90 17.80 -2.80
C VAL A 46 13.75 18.68 -3.27
N SER A 47 14.05 19.73 -4.05
CA SER A 47 13.05 20.72 -4.47
C SER A 47 12.09 20.22 -5.55
N LYS A 48 12.51 19.23 -6.35
CA LYS A 48 11.71 18.65 -7.43
C LYS A 48 10.85 17.52 -6.87
N ASP A 49 9.54 17.71 -6.81
CA ASP A 49 8.58 16.73 -6.28
C ASP A 49 7.57 16.35 -7.36
N ILE A 50 7.62 15.08 -7.77
CA ILE A 50 6.76 14.51 -8.80
C ILE A 50 5.26 14.55 -8.46
N TYR A 51 4.89 14.74 -7.19
CA TYR A 51 3.49 14.82 -6.75
C TYR A 51 2.94 16.26 -6.68
N GLN A 52 3.81 17.26 -6.55
CA GLN A 52 3.42 18.66 -6.41
C GLN A 52 3.51 19.43 -7.74
N GLU A 53 4.31 18.94 -8.68
CA GLU A 53 4.50 19.59 -9.97
C GLU A 53 3.28 19.39 -10.89
N GLN A 54 2.63 20.49 -11.26
CA GLN A 54 1.66 20.51 -12.35
C GLN A 54 2.41 20.25 -13.65
N THR A 55 2.30 19.03 -14.18
CA THR A 55 3.01 18.60 -15.38
C THR A 55 2.44 19.33 -16.60
N THR A 56 2.99 20.50 -16.92
CA THR A 56 2.60 21.28 -18.10
C THR A 56 3.17 20.65 -19.37
N SER A 57 2.45 19.66 -19.90
CA SER A 57 2.40 19.19 -21.30
C SER A 57 3.67 18.77 -22.07
N ASN A 58 4.87 18.88 -21.51
CA ASN A 58 6.09 18.47 -22.22
C ASN A 58 6.63 17.16 -21.62
N THR A 59 6.18 16.03 -22.17
CA THR A 59 6.70 14.71 -21.80
C THR A 59 8.18 14.63 -22.15
N GLU A 60 9.02 14.50 -21.15
CA GLU A 60 10.45 14.27 -21.36
C GLU A 60 10.65 12.89 -21.98
N VAL A 61 11.25 12.87 -23.17
CA VAL A 61 11.47 11.66 -23.96
C VAL A 61 12.94 11.52 -24.33
N VAL A 62 13.44 10.29 -24.27
CA VAL A 62 14.78 9.92 -24.73
C VAL A 62 14.65 9.00 -25.92
N ARG A 63 15.60 9.12 -26.86
CA ARG A 63 15.65 8.30 -28.05
C ARG A 63 16.28 6.94 -27.74
N ASP A 64 15.48 5.89 -27.86
CA ASP A 64 15.90 4.50 -27.73
C ASP A 64 16.07 3.87 -29.13
N GLY A 65 17.29 3.96 -29.68
CA GLY A 65 17.57 3.51 -31.04
C GLY A 65 17.06 4.46 -32.15
N ARG A 66 16.99 3.97 -33.39
CA ARG A 66 16.75 4.86 -34.57
C ARG A 66 15.29 5.23 -34.82
N TYR A 67 14.35 4.58 -34.16
CA TYR A 67 12.91 4.79 -34.44
C TYR A 67 12.04 4.81 -33.18
N THR A 68 12.62 4.71 -31.99
CA THR A 68 11.85 4.67 -30.74
C THR A 68 12.18 5.90 -29.88
N LEU A 69 11.15 6.52 -29.35
CA LEU A 69 11.24 7.48 -28.26
C LEU A 69 10.57 6.82 -27.06
N ILE A 70 11.23 6.81 -25.92
CA ILE A 70 10.69 6.33 -24.65
C ILE A 70 10.52 7.52 -23.71
N SER A 71 9.43 7.54 -22.95
CA SER A 71 9.30 8.51 -21.87
C SER A 71 10.23 8.12 -20.73
N ILE A 72 10.87 9.10 -20.12
CA ILE A 72 11.65 8.91 -18.89
C ILE A 72 10.90 9.36 -17.64
N ALA A 73 9.65 9.78 -17.79
CA ALA A 73 8.77 10.01 -16.66
C ALA A 73 8.41 8.67 -16.00
N PRO A 74 8.25 8.62 -14.66
CA PRO A 74 7.73 7.44 -13.99
C PRO A 74 6.38 7.03 -14.56
N GLU A 75 6.16 5.73 -14.72
CA GLU A 75 4.84 5.22 -15.10
C GLU A 75 3.82 5.54 -13.99
N GLU A 76 2.55 5.76 -14.35
CA GLU A 76 1.48 6.01 -13.38
C GLU A 76 1.41 4.95 -12.28
N GLY A 77 1.61 3.66 -12.59
CA GLY A 77 1.62 2.60 -11.58
C GLY A 77 2.84 2.60 -10.65
N GLN A 78 3.94 3.24 -11.08
CA GLN A 78 5.14 3.45 -10.26
C GLN A 78 4.96 4.67 -9.35
N LYS A 79 4.27 5.70 -9.86
CA LYS A 79 3.97 6.94 -9.14
C LYS A 79 2.83 6.75 -8.14
N TYR A 80 1.73 6.16 -8.57
CA TYR A 80 0.54 5.89 -7.77
C TYR A 80 0.34 4.38 -7.68
N LEU A 81 0.62 3.80 -6.52
CA LEU A 81 0.62 2.34 -6.36
C LEU A 81 -0.72 1.68 -6.70
N LEU A 82 -1.85 2.36 -6.55
CA LEU A 82 -3.15 1.80 -6.94
C LEU A 82 -3.34 1.67 -8.46
N GLU A 83 -2.53 2.38 -9.26
CA GLU A 83 -2.52 2.32 -10.72
C GLU A 83 -1.62 1.21 -11.28
N GLN A 84 -0.94 0.45 -10.42
CA GLN A 84 -0.11 -0.67 -10.86
C GLN A 84 -0.97 -1.78 -11.49
N VAL A 85 -0.40 -2.47 -12.48
CA VAL A 85 -1.05 -3.61 -13.12
C VAL A 85 -0.72 -4.89 -12.36
N VAL A 86 -1.74 -5.62 -11.93
CA VAL A 86 -1.59 -6.87 -11.18
C VAL A 86 -2.19 -8.05 -11.92
N SER A 87 -1.61 -9.23 -11.72
CA SER A 87 -2.18 -10.53 -12.10
C SER A 87 -2.16 -11.41 -10.86
N VAL A 88 -3.32 -11.90 -10.45
CA VAL A 88 -3.49 -12.54 -9.15
C VAL A 88 -3.84 -14.00 -9.32
N LYS A 89 -3.22 -14.83 -8.50
CA LYS A 89 -3.56 -16.24 -8.34
C LYS A 89 -3.63 -16.59 -6.86
N VAL A 90 -4.85 -16.72 -6.36
CA VAL A 90 -5.12 -17.15 -4.98
C VAL A 90 -4.85 -18.64 -4.85
N SER A 91 -4.12 -19.02 -3.81
CA SER A 91 -3.80 -20.43 -3.55
C SER A 91 -5.06 -21.26 -3.29
N ASN A 92 -5.22 -22.35 -4.03
CA ASN A 92 -6.35 -23.28 -3.94
C ASN A 92 -5.87 -24.75 -3.96
N PRO A 93 -5.23 -25.20 -2.87
CA PRO A 93 -4.65 -26.53 -2.83
C PRO A 93 -5.70 -27.61 -3.09
N LYS A 94 -5.33 -28.61 -3.91
CA LYS A 94 -6.20 -29.73 -4.30
C LYS A 94 -7.52 -29.29 -4.96
N ASN A 95 -7.50 -28.17 -5.71
CA ASN A 95 -8.66 -27.59 -6.39
C ASN A 95 -9.83 -27.27 -5.45
N ARG A 96 -9.54 -26.93 -4.19
CA ARG A 96 -10.56 -26.52 -3.21
C ARG A 96 -10.64 -25.00 -3.13
N PHE A 97 -11.84 -24.47 -3.35
CA PHE A 97 -12.13 -23.04 -3.32
C PHE A 97 -12.69 -22.63 -1.95
N THR A 98 -11.83 -22.61 -0.92
CA THR A 98 -12.21 -22.36 0.48
C THR A 98 -11.78 -21.00 1.01
N ALA A 99 -11.07 -20.20 0.22
CA ALA A 99 -10.63 -18.87 0.60
C ALA A 99 -11.83 -17.92 0.78
N ASN A 100 -11.69 -16.97 1.68
CA ASN A 100 -12.64 -15.88 1.88
C ASN A 100 -12.20 -14.60 1.14
N VAL A 101 -13.09 -13.60 1.08
CA VAL A 101 -12.82 -12.32 0.43
C VAL A 101 -11.59 -11.62 1.02
N GLN A 102 -11.40 -11.66 2.35
CA GLN A 102 -10.24 -11.07 3.01
C GLN A 102 -8.92 -11.71 2.54
N GLN A 103 -8.88 -13.04 2.40
CA GLN A 103 -7.73 -13.77 1.87
C GLN A 103 -7.51 -13.45 0.39
N GLY A 104 -8.57 -13.30 -0.40
CA GLY A 104 -8.48 -12.82 -1.78
C GLY A 104 -7.84 -11.45 -1.87
N LEU A 105 -8.33 -10.48 -1.10
CA LEU A 105 -7.78 -9.12 -1.04
C LEU A 105 -6.30 -9.11 -0.61
N ARG A 106 -5.93 -9.87 0.43
CA ARG A 106 -4.52 -10.00 0.84
C ARG A 106 -3.64 -10.64 -0.23
N SER A 107 -4.16 -11.63 -0.95
CA SER A 107 -3.44 -12.24 -2.07
C SER A 107 -3.21 -11.23 -3.21
N THR A 108 -4.22 -10.39 -3.49
CA THR A 108 -4.12 -9.31 -4.48
C THR A 108 -3.09 -8.24 -4.10
N LEU A 109 -2.95 -7.94 -2.81
CA LEU A 109 -1.99 -6.95 -2.28
C LEU A 109 -0.57 -7.50 -2.12
N THR A 110 -0.33 -8.77 -2.43
CA THR A 110 1.01 -9.36 -2.28
C THR A 110 1.98 -8.72 -3.27
N ASN A 111 3.13 -8.24 -2.78
CA ASN A 111 4.17 -7.52 -3.53
C ASN A 111 3.77 -6.17 -4.14
N THR A 112 2.63 -5.58 -3.76
CA THR A 112 2.19 -4.28 -4.28
C THR A 112 2.70 -3.09 -3.48
N GLY A 113 3.27 -3.33 -2.29
CA GLY A 113 3.70 -2.29 -1.35
C GLY A 113 2.55 -1.67 -0.54
N LEU A 114 1.35 -2.25 -0.60
CA LEU A 114 0.16 -1.83 0.15
C LEU A 114 -0.35 -2.98 1.03
N ASP A 115 -0.89 -2.66 2.20
CA ASP A 115 -1.45 -3.63 3.14
C ASP A 115 -2.95 -3.44 3.34
N LEU A 116 -3.65 -4.51 3.74
CA LEU A 116 -5.08 -4.44 4.09
C LEU A 116 -5.24 -3.96 5.53
N CYS A 117 -6.02 -2.90 5.74
CA CYS A 117 -6.27 -2.37 7.07
C CYS A 117 -7.23 -3.27 7.88
N TYR A 118 -7.22 -3.07 9.20
CA TYR A 118 -8.23 -3.68 10.07
C TYR A 118 -9.57 -2.94 9.95
N PRO A 119 -10.72 -3.64 10.02
CA PRO A 119 -12.01 -2.98 10.04
C PRO A 119 -12.08 -1.96 11.20
N PRO A 120 -12.60 -0.75 10.96
CA PRO A 120 -12.76 0.25 12.02
C PRO A 120 -13.76 -0.21 13.08
N ILE A 121 -13.77 0.40 14.25
CA ILE A 121 -14.79 0.13 15.26
C ILE A 121 -16.10 0.81 14.85
N GLY A 122 -17.23 0.12 15.03
CA GLY A 122 -18.58 0.65 14.76
C GLY A 122 -19.30 -0.03 13.60
N GLU A 123 -20.42 0.56 13.15
CA GLU A 123 -21.31 -0.04 12.15
C GLU A 123 -20.62 -0.32 10.81
N GLN A 124 -19.81 0.63 10.34
CA GLN A 124 -19.02 0.48 9.12
C GLN A 124 -18.02 -0.68 9.24
N GLY A 125 -17.43 -0.86 10.42
CA GLY A 125 -16.59 -2.01 10.76
C GLY A 125 -17.29 -3.34 10.61
N ASN A 126 -18.50 -3.44 11.16
CA ASN A 126 -19.33 -4.64 11.10
C ASN A 126 -19.69 -5.01 9.66
N ALA A 127 -20.00 -4.01 8.83
CA ALA A 127 -20.29 -4.21 7.41
C ALA A 127 -19.07 -4.73 6.63
N VAL A 128 -17.88 -4.21 6.91
CA VAL A 128 -16.61 -4.67 6.30
C VAL A 128 -16.23 -6.05 6.80
N GLN A 129 -16.39 -6.33 8.10
CA GLN A 129 -16.15 -7.65 8.67
C GLN A 129 -17.08 -8.71 8.04
N THR A 130 -18.32 -8.33 7.74
CA THR A 130 -19.27 -9.19 7.02
C THR A 130 -18.76 -9.52 5.61
N LEU A 131 -18.20 -8.55 4.87
CA LEU A 131 -17.57 -8.79 3.56
C LEU A 131 -16.40 -9.76 3.67
N PHE A 132 -15.50 -9.50 4.62
CA PHE A 132 -14.24 -10.24 4.79
C PHE A 132 -14.44 -11.74 5.04
N THR A 133 -15.55 -12.10 5.68
CA THR A 133 -15.91 -13.49 5.97
C THR A 133 -16.65 -14.21 4.82
N ARG A 134 -17.08 -13.49 3.77
CA ARG A 134 -17.76 -14.11 2.63
C ARG A 134 -16.80 -15.04 1.86
N PRO A 135 -17.32 -16.15 1.31
CA PRO A 135 -16.51 -17.01 0.44
C PRO A 135 -16.05 -16.24 -0.79
N LEU A 136 -14.80 -16.45 -1.20
CA LEU A 136 -14.26 -15.86 -2.41
C LEU A 136 -14.91 -16.55 -3.63
N PRO A 137 -15.52 -15.82 -4.57
CA PRO A 137 -16.03 -16.41 -5.81
C PRO A 137 -14.94 -17.11 -6.60
N LYS A 138 -15.28 -18.25 -7.24
CA LYS A 138 -14.33 -19.06 -8.03
C LYS A 138 -13.60 -18.22 -9.10
N VAL A 139 -14.30 -17.28 -9.72
CA VAL A 139 -13.74 -16.38 -10.75
C VAL A 139 -12.67 -15.43 -10.21
N HIS A 140 -12.62 -15.16 -8.91
CA HIS A 140 -11.62 -14.28 -8.28
C HIS A 140 -10.37 -15.04 -7.80
N TYR A 141 -10.30 -16.36 -7.96
CA TYR A 141 -9.08 -17.11 -7.64
C TYR A 141 -7.96 -16.89 -8.65
N GLN A 142 -8.31 -16.53 -9.88
CA GLN A 142 -7.34 -16.22 -10.90
C GLN A 142 -7.93 -15.18 -11.85
N PHE A 143 -7.27 -14.03 -11.94
CA PHE A 143 -7.61 -12.99 -12.89
C PHE A 143 -6.33 -12.32 -13.41
N GLY A 144 -6.42 -11.83 -14.64
CA GLY A 144 -5.29 -11.36 -15.41
C GLY A 144 -4.96 -9.89 -15.17
N PRO A 145 -4.10 -9.32 -16.04
CA PRO A 145 -3.61 -7.96 -15.93
C PRO A 145 -4.77 -6.96 -15.87
N MET A 146 -4.89 -6.28 -14.74
CA MET A 146 -5.80 -5.15 -14.54
C MET A 146 -5.23 -4.22 -13.48
N LYS A 147 -5.78 -3.00 -13.37
CA LYS A 147 -5.33 -2.04 -12.37
C LYS A 147 -5.64 -2.53 -10.96
N LEU A 148 -4.74 -2.27 -10.01
CA LEU A 148 -4.89 -2.74 -8.64
C LEU A 148 -6.17 -2.21 -7.99
N TYR A 149 -6.51 -0.93 -8.19
CA TYR A 149 -7.76 -0.38 -7.64
C TYR A 149 -9.01 -1.10 -8.20
N GLU A 150 -9.03 -1.41 -9.49
CA GLU A 150 -10.12 -2.15 -10.13
C GLU A 150 -10.22 -3.56 -9.58
N ALA A 151 -9.08 -4.25 -9.40
CA ALA A 151 -9.04 -5.61 -8.85
C ALA A 151 -9.60 -5.64 -7.42
N LEU A 152 -9.19 -4.70 -6.58
CA LEU A 152 -9.66 -4.58 -5.20
C LEU A 152 -11.15 -4.25 -5.14
N GLN A 153 -11.62 -3.32 -5.98
CA GLN A 153 -13.03 -2.94 -6.07
C GLN A 153 -13.91 -4.09 -6.60
N MET A 154 -13.42 -4.84 -7.60
CA MET A 154 -14.08 -6.03 -8.14
C MET A 154 -14.27 -7.11 -7.05
N ILE A 155 -13.22 -7.39 -6.27
CA ILE A 155 -13.27 -8.39 -5.19
C ILE A 155 -14.22 -7.95 -4.07
N ALA A 156 -14.20 -6.67 -3.69
CA ALA A 156 -15.08 -6.12 -2.65
C ALA A 156 -16.53 -6.02 -3.10
N GLY A 157 -16.76 -5.80 -4.40
CA GLY A 157 -18.07 -5.63 -5.01
C GLY A 157 -18.60 -4.20 -4.91
N PRO A 158 -19.75 -3.92 -5.56
CA PRO A 158 -20.25 -2.56 -5.73
C PRO A 158 -20.69 -1.92 -4.41
N ALA A 159 -21.17 -2.70 -3.44
CA ALA A 159 -21.71 -2.22 -2.16
C ALA A 159 -20.69 -1.48 -1.27
N TYR A 160 -19.40 -1.59 -1.60
CA TYR A 160 -18.29 -1.03 -0.83
C TYR A 160 -17.52 0.01 -1.64
N GLU A 161 -16.87 0.92 -0.94
CA GLU A 161 -15.95 1.91 -1.49
C GLU A 161 -14.54 1.66 -0.97
N LEU A 162 -13.57 1.77 -1.87
CA LEU A 162 -12.14 1.63 -1.60
C LEU A 162 -11.55 2.96 -1.11
N THR A 163 -10.74 2.91 -0.05
CA THR A 163 -10.01 4.08 0.48
C THR A 163 -8.55 3.72 0.70
N LEU A 164 -7.65 4.66 0.40
CA LEU A 164 -6.21 4.53 0.57
C LEU A 164 -5.73 5.51 1.65
N ASN A 165 -4.86 5.05 2.54
CA ASN A 165 -4.04 5.90 3.39
C ASN A 165 -2.59 5.85 2.89
N ASP A 166 -2.12 6.93 2.27
CA ASP A 166 -0.78 7.03 1.69
C ASP A 166 0.34 7.00 2.74
N ILE A 167 0.07 7.47 3.96
CA ILE A 167 1.05 7.53 5.06
C ILE A 167 1.32 6.13 5.58
N SER A 168 0.26 5.38 5.93
CA SER A 168 0.38 4.01 6.43
C SER A 168 0.48 2.97 5.32
N ARG A 169 0.30 3.35 4.06
CA ARG A 169 0.22 2.46 2.89
C ARG A 169 -0.81 1.35 3.07
N THR A 170 -1.99 1.71 3.59
CA THR A 170 -3.06 0.74 3.84
C THR A 170 -4.31 1.03 3.04
N ILE A 171 -4.97 -0.05 2.64
CA ILE A 171 -6.26 -0.04 1.96
C ILE A 171 -7.37 -0.40 2.95
N CYS A 172 -8.41 0.42 2.96
CA CYS A 172 -9.63 0.21 3.74
C CYS A 172 -10.87 0.20 2.86
N PHE A 173 -11.92 -0.43 3.36
CA PHE A 173 -13.25 -0.41 2.74
C PHE A 173 -14.26 0.27 3.65
N LYS A 174 -15.28 0.88 3.03
CA LYS A 174 -16.47 1.41 3.73
C LYS A 174 -17.71 0.96 2.99
N ALA A 175 -18.78 0.62 3.71
CA ALA A 175 -20.05 0.33 3.07
C ALA A 175 -20.67 1.64 2.61
N ARG A 176 -21.21 1.69 1.38
CA ARG A 176 -21.85 2.93 0.92
C ARG A 176 -23.25 3.05 1.51
N GLU A 177 -23.62 4.28 1.81
CA GLU A 177 -24.97 4.61 2.27
C GLU A 177 -25.94 4.39 1.10
N SER A 178 -26.97 3.58 1.34
CA SER A 178 -27.81 2.96 0.32
C SER A 178 -28.41 3.94 -0.68
N SER A 179 -27.75 4.09 -1.84
CA SER A 179 -28.30 4.74 -3.04
C SER A 179 -27.69 4.16 -4.33
N PHE A 180 -27.25 2.90 -4.31
CA PHE A 180 -26.93 2.20 -5.55
C PHE A 180 -28.20 1.94 -6.34
N GLN A 181 -28.55 2.89 -7.21
CA GLN A 181 -29.28 2.56 -8.42
C GLN A 181 -28.39 1.62 -9.21
N ASN A 182 -28.73 0.33 -9.19
CA ASN A 182 -28.06 -0.73 -9.95
C ASN A 182 -27.86 -0.26 -11.41
N PRO A 183 -26.62 -0.02 -11.89
CA PRO A 183 -26.39 0.30 -13.31
C PRO A 183 -26.48 -0.95 -14.20
N HIS A 184 -27.02 -2.06 -13.70
CA HIS A 184 -27.02 -3.37 -14.35
C HIS A 184 -28.40 -4.00 -14.46
N LYS A 185 -29.35 -3.22 -14.99
CA LYS A 185 -30.27 -3.77 -15.98
C LYS A 185 -29.92 -3.08 -17.28
N PRO A 186 -29.36 -3.75 -18.32
CA PRO A 186 -29.50 -3.20 -19.65
C PRO A 186 -31.00 -3.05 -19.84
N ALA A 187 -31.48 -1.82 -19.98
CA ALA A 187 -32.78 -1.59 -20.56
C ALA A 187 -32.71 -2.30 -21.91
N VAL A 188 -33.34 -3.47 -22.01
CA VAL A 188 -33.62 -4.12 -23.27
C VAL A 188 -34.43 -3.07 -24.02
N ALA A 189 -33.77 -2.32 -24.89
CA ALA A 189 -34.45 -1.54 -25.89
C ALA A 189 -35.14 -2.59 -26.76
N VAL A 190 -36.39 -2.88 -26.44
CA VAL A 190 -37.29 -3.62 -27.33
C VAL A 190 -37.47 -2.70 -28.52
N THR A 191 -36.61 -2.86 -29.53
CA THR A 191 -36.83 -2.27 -30.84
C THR A 191 -38.03 -3.00 -31.42
N THR A 192 -39.24 -2.52 -31.12
CA THR A 192 -40.44 -2.91 -31.86
C THR A 192 -40.26 -2.37 -33.28
N THR A 193 -39.68 -3.19 -34.16
CA THR A 193 -39.68 -2.93 -35.59
C THR A 193 -41.11 -3.04 -36.08
N THR A 194 -41.84 -1.92 -36.04
CA THR A 194 -43.13 -1.77 -36.71
C THR A 194 -42.87 -1.78 -38.22
N ILE A 195 -43.04 -2.94 -38.84
CA ILE A 195 -43.12 -3.04 -40.29
C ILE A 195 -44.45 -2.39 -40.70
N LYS A 196 -44.40 -1.13 -41.16
CA LYS A 196 -45.50 -0.56 -41.95
C LYS A 196 -45.44 -1.19 -43.32
N THR A 197 -46.37 -2.10 -43.61
CA THR A 197 -46.62 -2.54 -44.99
C THR A 197 -47.56 -1.51 -45.60
N GLU A 198 -47.03 -0.69 -46.49
CA GLU A 198 -47.82 0.20 -47.34
C GLU A 198 -48.35 -0.66 -48.51
N VAL A 199 -49.65 -0.90 -48.50
CA VAL A 199 -50.37 -1.52 -49.62
C VAL A 199 -50.57 -0.42 -50.65
N ILE A 200 -49.95 -0.58 -51.82
CA ILE A 200 -50.23 0.23 -53.01
C ILE A 200 -51.30 -0.54 -53.79
N GLU A 201 -52.55 -0.04 -53.77
CA GLU A 201 -53.57 -0.43 -54.75
C GLU A 201 -53.49 0.52 -55.96
N GLU A 202 -53.58 -0.06 -57.16
CA GLU A 202 -53.68 0.62 -58.47
C GLU A 202 -54.98 1.42 -58.64
#